data_AF-A0A1X1Y1W4-F1
#
_entry.id   AF-A0A1X1Y1W4-F1
#
_cell.length_a   1.000
_cell.length_b   1.000
_cell.length_c   1.000
_cell.angle_alpha   90.00
_cell.angle_beta   90.00
_cell.angle_gamma   90.00
#
_symmetry.space_group_name_H-M   'P 1'
#
loop_
_entity.id
_entity.type
_entity.pdbx_description
1 polymer ?
#
loop_
_entity_poly.entity_id
_entity_poly.type
_entity_poly.pdbx_seq_one_letter_code
_entity_poly.pdbx_strand_id
1 'polypeptide(L)'
;MTATDAQNRLLDLITELSAPGSRLAADHLLGASKSVGSMILETAEIWRQHGFHVDFGSLSYSHERNDAAACLQALGWQITKHRLDELLRAAGVAAGDMDTGPDGQGAIHYLTATRL
;
A
#
# COMPACT_ATOMS: atom_id res chain seq x y z
N MET A 1 6.51 19.66 -1.78
CA MET A 1 5.63 18.73 -1.04
C MET A 1 6.27 17.38 -1.17
N THR A 2 6.78 16.80 -0.09
CA THR A 2 7.23 15.40 -0.10
C THR A 2 5.97 14.51 -0.15
N ALA A 3 6.01 13.28 -0.65
CA ALA A 3 4.79 12.45 -0.64
C ALA A 3 4.42 11.98 0.78
N THR A 4 5.31 12.14 1.76
CA THR A 4 4.96 12.03 3.19
C THR A 4 4.04 13.18 3.60
N ASP A 5 4.33 14.41 3.18
CA ASP A 5 3.43 15.55 3.39
C ASP A 5 2.08 15.34 2.70
N ALA A 6 2.09 14.78 1.48
CA ALA A 6 0.86 14.53 0.72
C ALA A 6 -0.02 13.47 1.38
N GLN A 7 0.57 12.33 1.81
CA GLN A 7 -0.15 11.28 2.51
C GLN A 7 -0.74 11.80 3.83
N ASN A 8 0.08 12.44 4.67
CA ASN A 8 -0.39 12.94 5.97
C ASN A 8 -1.53 13.94 5.79
N ARG A 9 -1.38 14.90 4.86
CA ARG A 9 -2.43 15.87 4.56
C ARG A 9 -3.72 15.21 4.07
N LEU A 10 -3.61 14.16 3.25
CA LEU A 10 -4.78 13.40 2.80
C LEU A 10 -5.49 12.71 3.98
N LEU A 11 -4.74 12.08 4.87
CA LEU A 11 -5.30 11.41 6.06
C LEU A 11 -5.93 12.40 7.04
N ASP A 12 -5.36 13.59 7.19
CA ASP A 12 -5.93 14.68 8.00
C ASP A 12 -7.27 15.16 7.42
N LEU A 13 -7.34 15.42 6.11
CA LEU A 13 -8.57 15.86 5.45
C LEU A 13 -9.67 14.80 5.49
N ILE A 14 -9.33 13.53 5.26
CA ILE A 14 -10.30 12.43 5.38
C ILE A 14 -10.83 12.34 6.81
N THR A 15 -9.95 12.51 7.79
CA THR A 15 -10.30 12.53 9.21
C THR A 15 -11.26 13.66 9.56
N GLU A 16 -10.96 14.89 9.12
CA GLU A 16 -11.80 16.07 9.35
C GLU A 16 -13.22 15.90 8.82
N LEU A 17 -13.37 15.21 7.68
CA LEU A 17 -14.64 15.00 7.00
C LEU A 17 -15.39 13.72 7.44
N SER A 18 -14.80 12.91 8.33
CA SER A 18 -15.34 11.61 8.73
C SER A 18 -16.07 11.66 10.06
N ALA A 19 -17.38 11.40 10.05
CA ALA A 19 -18.17 11.18 11.26
C ALA A 19 -17.79 9.84 11.94
N PRO A 20 -18.08 9.65 13.26
CA PRO A 20 -17.91 8.37 13.93
C PRO A 20 -18.57 7.21 13.16
N GLY A 21 -17.88 6.08 13.06
CA GLY A 21 -18.30 4.91 12.29
C GLY A 21 -17.96 4.94 10.78
N SER A 22 -17.43 6.06 10.26
CA SER A 22 -16.91 6.14 8.89
C SER A 22 -15.82 5.10 8.65
N ARG A 23 -15.67 4.64 7.39
CA ARG A 23 -14.73 3.56 7.03
C ARG A 23 -13.81 3.95 5.89
N LEU A 24 -12.58 3.46 5.94
CA LEU A 24 -11.58 3.62 4.90
C LEU A 24 -10.89 2.30 4.62
N ALA A 25 -10.51 2.07 3.36
CA ALA A 25 -9.63 0.99 2.95
C ALA A 25 -8.54 1.53 2.03
N ALA A 26 -7.31 1.03 2.16
CA ALA A 26 -6.18 1.44 1.33
C ALA A 26 -5.11 0.35 1.27
N ASP A 27 -4.27 0.42 0.25
CA ASP A 27 -3.05 -0.36 0.17
C ASP A 27 -2.05 0.13 1.21
N HIS A 28 -1.35 -0.79 1.85
CA HIS A 28 -0.39 -0.55 2.92
C HIS A 28 0.90 -1.31 2.66
N LEU A 29 2.00 -0.57 2.52
CA LEU A 29 3.34 -1.13 2.40
C LEU A 29 4.07 -1.01 3.73
N LEU A 30 4.71 -2.08 4.15
CA LEU A 30 5.58 -2.07 5.32
C LEU A 30 6.89 -1.35 4.97
N GLY A 31 7.38 -0.50 5.87
CA GLY A 31 8.53 0.38 5.59
C GLY A 31 9.84 -0.32 5.22
N ALA A 32 10.02 -1.60 5.58
CA ALA A 32 11.20 -2.40 5.23
C ALA A 32 11.05 -3.19 3.92
N SER A 33 9.89 -3.14 3.27
CA SER A 33 9.64 -3.90 2.04
C SER A 33 10.19 -3.19 0.80
N LYS A 34 10.48 -3.97 -0.25
CA LYS A 34 10.62 -3.38 -1.60
C LYS A 34 9.36 -2.57 -1.89
N SER A 35 9.55 -1.29 -2.21
CA SER A 35 8.41 -0.43 -2.53
C SER A 35 7.63 -1.02 -3.71
N VAL A 36 6.29 -0.88 -3.72
CA VAL A 36 5.47 -1.20 -4.91
C VAL A 36 6.01 -0.50 -6.16
N GLY A 37 6.61 0.68 -6.01
CA GLY A 37 7.33 1.33 -7.10
C GLY A 37 8.45 0.47 -7.69
N SER A 38 9.30 -0.12 -6.85
CA SER A 38 10.35 -1.04 -7.29
C SER A 38 9.79 -2.28 -7.99
N MET A 39 8.72 -2.88 -7.44
CA MET A 39 8.09 -4.05 -8.06
C MET A 39 7.47 -3.72 -9.42
N ILE A 40 6.85 -2.55 -9.55
CA ILE A 40 6.29 -2.06 -10.81
C ILE A 40 7.42 -1.81 -11.82
N LEU A 41 8.54 -1.22 -11.40
CA LEU A 41 9.70 -1.01 -12.27
C LEU A 41 10.32 -2.32 -12.76
N GLU A 42 10.43 -3.33 -11.89
CA GLU A 42 10.87 -4.68 -12.28
C GLU A 42 9.91 -5.31 -13.31
N THR A 43 8.60 -5.14 -13.11
CA THR A 43 7.59 -5.61 -14.05
C THR A 43 7.67 -4.89 -15.40
N ALA A 44 7.90 -3.57 -15.37
CA ALA A 44 8.08 -2.75 -16.56
C ALA A 44 9.29 -3.19 -17.40
N GLU A 45 10.38 -3.59 -16.72
CA GLU A 45 11.57 -4.12 -17.38
C GLU A 45 11.29 -5.39 -18.17
N ILE A 46 10.53 -6.32 -17.58
CA ILE A 46 10.11 -7.56 -18.23
C ILE A 46 9.25 -7.24 -19.46
N TRP A 47 8.28 -6.33 -19.32
CA TRP A 47 7.41 -5.93 -20.43
C TRP A 47 8.18 -5.27 -21.58
N ARG A 48 9.22 -4.50 -21.26
CA ARG A 48 10.10 -3.89 -22.26
C ARG A 48 10.86 -4.92 -23.09
N GLN A 49 11.28 -6.03 -22.48
CA GLN A 49 11.89 -7.16 -23.20
C GLN A 49 10.91 -7.80 -24.20
N HIS A 50 9.61 -7.67 -23.97
CA HIS A 50 8.55 -8.14 -24.86
C HIS A 50 7.99 -7.04 -25.79
N GLY A 51 8.65 -5.88 -25.90
CA GLY A 51 8.29 -4.80 -26.81
C GLY A 51 7.29 -3.77 -26.26
N PHE A 52 6.80 -3.95 -25.03
CA PHE A 52 5.89 -3.00 -24.38
C PHE A 52 6.68 -1.95 -23.60
N HIS A 53 6.62 -0.69 -24.05
CA HIS A 53 7.30 0.42 -23.40
C HIS A 53 6.32 1.18 -22.50
N VAL A 54 6.44 0.98 -21.19
CA VAL A 54 5.66 1.70 -20.19
C VAL A 54 6.62 2.36 -19.20
N ASP A 55 6.51 3.68 -19.05
CA ASP A 55 7.29 4.44 -18.07
C ASP A 55 6.53 4.56 -16.75
N PHE A 56 6.91 3.72 -15.79
CA PHE A 56 6.40 3.78 -14.42
C PHE A 56 7.33 4.54 -13.46
N GLY A 57 8.46 5.06 -13.95
CA GLY A 57 9.47 5.75 -13.13
C GLY A 57 8.95 6.98 -12.41
N SER A 58 7.91 7.62 -12.97
CA SER A 58 7.25 8.79 -12.39
C SER A 58 6.10 8.46 -11.42
N LEU A 59 5.67 7.20 -11.32
CA LEU A 59 4.51 6.80 -10.50
C LEU A 59 4.88 6.43 -9.06
N SER A 60 6.17 6.41 -8.74
CA SER A 60 6.64 6.06 -7.40
C SER A 60 7.43 7.20 -6.78
N TYR A 61 7.27 7.36 -5.48
CA TYR A 61 8.08 8.27 -4.69
C TYR A 61 8.99 7.46 -3.77
N SER A 62 10.31 7.69 -3.88
CA SER A 62 11.35 6.90 -3.22
C SER A 62 11.69 7.36 -1.80
N HIS A 63 11.04 8.40 -1.29
CA HIS A 63 11.34 8.93 0.04
C HIS A 63 10.68 8.09 1.14
N GLU A 64 11.25 8.18 2.34
CA GLU A 64 10.72 7.58 3.56
C GLU A 64 9.27 8.04 3.76
N ARG A 65 8.34 7.08 3.93
CA ARG A 65 6.92 7.35 4.18
C ARG A 65 6.61 7.09 5.64
N ASN A 66 5.76 7.94 6.22
CA ASN A 66 5.15 7.61 7.51
C ASN A 66 4.26 6.37 7.35
N ASP A 67 4.23 5.49 8.36
CA ASP A 67 3.28 4.38 8.39
C ASP A 67 1.84 4.94 8.46
N ALA A 68 1.09 4.80 7.37
CA ALA A 68 -0.28 5.27 7.26
C ALA A 68 -1.20 4.70 8.36
N ALA A 69 -0.97 3.46 8.79
CA ALA A 69 -1.73 2.86 9.88
C ALA A 69 -1.43 3.54 11.21
N ALA A 70 -0.17 3.84 11.49
CA ALA A 70 0.23 4.58 12.69
C ALA A 70 -0.34 6.01 12.68
N CYS A 71 -0.32 6.69 11.53
CA CYS A 71 -0.94 8.01 11.36
C CYS A 71 -2.45 7.97 11.62
N LEU A 72 -3.18 7.03 11.01
CA LEU A 72 -4.62 6.90 11.22
C LEU A 72 -4.97 6.53 12.68
N GLN A 73 -4.17 5.68 13.33
CA GLN A 73 -4.34 5.37 14.76
C GLN A 73 -4.21 6.63 15.62
N ALA A 74 -3.17 7.45 15.39
CA ALA A 74 -2.99 8.72 16.08
C ALA A 74 -4.14 9.72 15.83
N LEU A 75 -4.80 9.61 14.67
CA LEU A 75 -5.97 10.41 14.30
C LEU A 75 -7.30 9.87 14.86
N GLY A 76 -7.31 8.79 15.65
CA GLY A 76 -8.53 8.25 16.28
C GLY A 76 -9.28 7.22 15.43
N TRP A 77 -8.56 6.49 14.57
CA TRP A 77 -9.12 5.36 13.81
C TRP A 77 -8.71 4.02 14.41
N GLN A 78 -9.64 3.06 14.43
CA GLN A 78 -9.34 1.67 14.69
C GLN A 78 -8.94 0.97 13.38
N ILE A 79 -7.77 0.32 13.36
CA ILE A 79 -7.17 -0.25 12.16
C ILE A 79 -7.12 -1.77 12.22
N THR A 80 -7.37 -2.42 11.08
CA THR A 80 -7.06 -3.83 10.82
C THR A 80 -6.17 -3.92 9.57
N LYS A 81 -5.09 -4.71 9.64
CA LYS A 81 -4.22 -5.00 8.49
C LYS A 81 -4.51 -6.41 7.97
N HIS A 82 -4.52 -6.59 6.66
CA HIS A 82 -4.73 -7.87 5.99
C HIS A 82 -3.58 -8.13 5.04
N ARG A 83 -2.96 -9.30 5.11
CA ARG A 83 -1.89 -9.66 4.16
C ARG A 83 -2.49 -10.14 2.84
N LEU A 84 -1.87 -9.78 1.72
CA LEU A 84 -2.36 -10.19 0.39
C LEU A 84 -2.41 -11.73 0.25
N ASP A 85 -1.40 -12.45 0.74
CA ASP A 85 -1.33 -13.92 0.67
C ASP A 85 -2.47 -14.59 1.45
N GLU A 86 -2.80 -14.07 2.63
CA GLU A 86 -3.93 -14.54 3.43
C GLU A 86 -5.28 -14.30 2.74
N LEU A 87 -5.45 -13.14 2.10
CA LEU A 87 -6.66 -12.81 1.35
C LEU A 87 -6.85 -13.70 0.12
N LEU A 88 -5.78 -13.94 -0.65
CA LEU A 88 -5.82 -14.85 -1.80
C LEU A 88 -6.22 -16.26 -1.36
N ARG A 89 -5.59 -16.76 -0.29
CA ARG A 89 -5.93 -18.06 0.30
C ARG A 89 -7.39 -18.13 0.74
N ALA A 90 -7.89 -17.09 1.41
CA ALA A 90 -9.28 -17.02 1.85
C ALA A 90 -10.27 -16.99 0.67
N ALA A 91 -9.87 -16.38 -0.45
CA ALA A 91 -10.65 -16.33 -1.69
C ALA A 91 -10.54 -17.60 -2.54
N GLY A 92 -9.71 -18.58 -2.16
CA GLY A 92 -9.44 -19.78 -2.95
C GLY A 92 -8.61 -19.52 -4.22
N VAL A 93 -7.90 -18.39 -4.27
CA VAL A 93 -7.01 -18.02 -5.38
C VAL A 93 -5.60 -18.53 -5.07
N ALA A 94 -5.03 -19.31 -5.99
CA ALA A 94 -3.65 -19.77 -5.87
C ALA A 94 -2.69 -18.59 -5.99
N ALA A 95 -1.74 -18.47 -5.06
CA ALA A 95 -0.71 -17.44 -5.10
C ALA A 95 0.27 -17.61 -6.28
N GLY A 96 0.32 -18.79 -6.91
CA GLY A 96 1.24 -19.08 -8.01
C GLY A 96 2.69 -18.91 -7.57
N ASP A 97 3.49 -18.25 -8.41
CA ASP A 97 4.91 -17.99 -8.16
C ASP A 97 5.15 -16.70 -7.36
N MET A 98 4.13 -16.21 -6.64
CA MET A 98 4.23 -15.01 -5.83
C MET A 98 5.26 -15.19 -4.71
N ASP A 99 6.20 -14.26 -4.62
CA ASP A 99 7.10 -14.18 -3.48
C ASP A 99 6.34 -13.60 -2.28
N THR A 100 5.97 -14.48 -1.35
CA THR A 100 5.28 -14.12 -0.12
C THR A 100 6.22 -13.57 0.97
N GLY A 101 7.51 -13.40 0.66
CA GLY A 101 8.50 -12.82 1.54
C GLY A 101 8.34 -11.31 1.74
N PRO A 102 9.08 -10.72 2.70
CA PRO A 102 9.01 -9.30 3.03
C PRO A 102 9.54 -8.38 1.93
N ASP A 103 10.32 -8.92 0.99
CA ASP A 103 10.88 -8.20 -0.16
C ASP A 103 10.12 -8.50 -1.47
N GLY A 104 9.09 -9.34 -1.40
CA GLY A 104 8.26 -9.77 -2.51
C GLY A 104 6.86 -9.15 -2.51
N GLN A 105 5.97 -9.65 -3.35
CA GLN A 105 4.59 -9.15 -3.43
C GLN A 105 3.78 -9.43 -2.16
N GLY A 106 4.18 -10.42 -1.35
CA GLY A 106 3.58 -10.70 -0.04
C GLY A 106 3.75 -9.60 0.98
N ALA A 107 4.63 -8.63 0.73
CA ALA A 107 4.77 -7.44 1.56
C ALA A 107 3.58 -6.47 1.42
N ILE A 108 2.75 -6.63 0.37
CA ILE A 108 1.54 -5.83 0.20
C ILE A 108 0.52 -6.24 1.26
N HIS A 109 0.17 -5.28 2.10
CA HIS A 109 -0.95 -5.39 3.02
C HIS A 109 -2.07 -4.48 2.54
N TYR A 110 -3.30 -4.81 2.92
CA TYR A 110 -4.42 -3.88 2.88
C TYR A 110 -4.72 -3.43 4.29
N LEU A 111 -5.04 -2.15 4.44
CA LEU A 111 -5.53 -1.61 5.69
C LEU A 111 -7.03 -1.35 5.57
N THR A 112 -7.79 -1.70 6.59
CA THR A 112 -9.15 -1.21 6.81
C THR A 112 -9.18 -0.41 8.11
N ALA A 113 -9.97 0.66 8.12
CA ALA A 113 -10.04 1.60 9.22
C ALA A 113 -11.49 1.95 9.53
N THR A 114 -11.83 2.07 10.82
CA THR A 114 -13.12 2.61 11.28
C THR A 114 -12.89 3.79 12.21
N ARG A 115 -13.59 4.90 11.95
CA ARG A 115 -13.52 6.11 12.77
C ARG A 115 -14.21 5.85 14.11
N LEU A 116 -13.51 6.11 15.21
CA LEU A 116 -14.08 6.02 16.56
C LEU A 116 -15.05 7.18 16.84
#